data_AF-A0A433SAB9-F1
#
_entry.id   AF-A0A433SAB9-F1
#
_cell.length_a   1.000
_cell.length_b   1.000
_cell.length_c   1.000
_cell.angle_alpha   90.00
_cell.angle_beta   90.00
_cell.angle_gamma   90.00
#
_symmetry.space_group_name_H-M   'P 1'
#
loop_
_entity.id
_entity.type
_entity.pdbx_description
1 polymer ?
#
loop_
_entity_poly.entity_id
_entity_poly.type
_entity_poly.pdbx_seq_one_letter_code
_entity_poly.pdbx_strand_id
1 'polypeptide(L)'
;MNYKKRPVLTSLWKILLVLGSMFKVVWRILFHFEKMDIPARQEYMRRWALNILGILGVTLERQGVPLADQRCLRVSNHVSWLDILVLYACSPCRFIAKSEVEGYPLIGRMARNAGTLFLKRSSIKDAIRMSREISEALMQDDCVAFFPEGTTDNGAGLLPLHASLFEGAIAAQCPVQAVALRYHTSQSLRPSRDAVYAGPDSMLGTLWRIIRNGDIKALVVGLEPMPVTQQDDRRSLTARVQQQLEGVLFELTYQARLPDFAVPEQPVKSYATQVFTPVVSETEQQQRFWQDMRLLVTTGRNSAQKLQANGANRDALLDLRQSFNVFKGACQAMGHAPQAQAAQVCERSMDEWLSNKKAAVPTALPQFALWALEQFENWLQCAEQGLPADWQGDAFEPAAQAAKAV
;
A
#
# COMPACT_ATOMS: atom_id res chain seq x y z
N MET A 1 -2.08 -22.60 8.19
CA MET A 1 -2.85 -23.45 7.26
C MET A 1 -2.14 -23.49 5.92
N ASN A 2 -1.97 -24.68 5.35
CA ASN A 2 -1.10 -24.95 4.19
C ASN A 2 -1.86 -24.83 2.87
N TYR A 3 -1.48 -23.85 2.05
CA TYR A 3 -1.90 -23.79 0.65
C TYR A 3 -1.42 -25.03 -0.10
N LYS A 4 -2.30 -25.67 -0.90
CA LYS A 4 -1.87 -26.71 -1.84
C LYS A 4 -1.18 -26.03 -3.02
N LYS A 5 0.12 -25.78 -2.87
CA LYS A 5 0.95 -25.15 -3.91
C LYS A 5 0.80 -25.91 -5.23
N ARG A 6 0.73 -25.17 -6.35
CA ARG A 6 0.71 -25.76 -7.69
C ARG A 6 1.86 -26.74 -7.86
N PRO A 7 1.69 -27.88 -8.55
CA PRO A 7 2.79 -28.80 -8.81
C PRO A 7 4.00 -28.10 -9.44
N VAL A 8 5.20 -28.57 -9.12
CA VAL A 8 6.45 -27.98 -9.64
C VAL A 8 6.46 -27.99 -11.16
N LEU A 9 6.05 -29.10 -11.79
CA LEU A 9 6.00 -29.22 -13.24
C LEU A 9 5.06 -28.18 -13.88
N THR A 10 3.87 -27.98 -13.31
CA THR A 10 2.93 -26.93 -13.75
C THR A 10 3.53 -25.53 -13.58
N SER A 11 4.31 -25.31 -12.52
CA SER A 11 4.98 -24.03 -12.25
C SER A 11 6.08 -23.76 -13.26
N LEU A 12 6.90 -24.76 -13.59
CA LEU A 12 7.93 -24.67 -14.64
C LEU A 12 7.32 -24.42 -16.02
N TRP A 13 6.22 -25.11 -16.34
CA TRP A 13 5.48 -24.85 -17.57
C TRP A 13 4.97 -23.40 -17.66
N LYS A 14 4.43 -22.86 -16.57
CA LYS A 14 4.02 -21.44 -16.50
C LYS A 14 5.20 -20.48 -16.69
N ILE A 15 6.39 -20.79 -16.15
CA ILE A 15 7.59 -20.00 -16.42
C ILE A 15 7.92 -19.98 -17.91
N LEU A 16 7.86 -21.14 -18.58
CA LEU A 16 8.06 -21.21 -20.04
C LEU A 16 7.02 -20.36 -20.80
N LEU A 17 5.76 -20.36 -20.36
CA LEU A 17 4.73 -19.49 -20.94
C LEU A 17 5.03 -17.99 -20.73
N VAL A 18 5.51 -17.60 -19.54
CA VAL A 18 5.95 -16.21 -19.26
C VAL A 18 7.10 -15.83 -20.18
N LEU A 19 8.14 -16.67 -20.28
CA LEU A 19 9.30 -16.42 -21.14
C LEU A 19 8.91 -16.33 -22.63
N GLY A 20 8.04 -17.23 -23.09
CA GLY A 20 7.51 -17.20 -24.46
C GLY A 20 6.68 -15.93 -24.73
N SER A 21 5.90 -15.48 -23.76
CA SER A 21 5.14 -14.22 -23.86
C SER A 21 6.06 -12.98 -23.85
N MET A 22 7.11 -12.96 -23.01
CA MET A 22 8.15 -11.91 -23.07
C MET A 22 8.79 -11.83 -24.45
N PHE A 23 9.21 -12.99 -24.98
CA PHE A 23 9.85 -13.07 -26.27
C PHE A 23 8.95 -12.54 -27.40
N LYS A 24 7.68 -12.95 -27.42
CA LYS A 24 6.69 -12.46 -28.40
C LYS A 24 6.54 -10.94 -28.37
N VAL A 25 6.45 -10.35 -27.18
CA VAL A 25 6.28 -8.90 -27.03
C VAL A 25 7.54 -8.15 -27.48
N VAL A 26 8.73 -8.63 -27.10
CA VAL A 26 10.00 -8.02 -27.51
C VAL A 26 10.19 -8.13 -29.02
N TRP A 27 9.89 -9.29 -29.61
CA TRP A 27 9.91 -9.46 -31.06
C TRP A 27 8.93 -8.51 -31.77
N ARG A 28 7.71 -8.35 -31.23
CA ARG A 28 6.73 -7.41 -31.78
C ARG A 28 7.23 -5.96 -31.69
N ILE A 29 7.84 -5.58 -30.57
CA ILE A 29 8.47 -4.27 -30.38
C ILE A 29 9.54 -4.03 -31.44
N LEU A 30 10.45 -5.00 -31.65
CA LEU A 30 11.59 -4.83 -32.56
C LEU A 30 11.19 -4.73 -34.03
N PHE A 31 10.13 -5.42 -34.45
CA PHE A 31 9.82 -5.57 -35.88
C PHE A 31 8.49 -4.93 -36.33
N HIS A 32 7.61 -4.56 -35.40
CA HIS A 32 6.24 -4.15 -35.74
C HIS A 32 5.74 -2.88 -35.04
N PHE A 33 6.35 -2.45 -33.93
CA PHE A 33 5.86 -1.27 -33.21
C PHE A 33 6.02 0.01 -34.03
N GLU A 34 7.09 0.17 -34.79
CA GLU A 34 7.29 1.35 -35.66
C GLU A 34 6.12 1.60 -36.63
N LYS A 35 5.38 0.55 -36.99
CA LYS A 35 4.22 0.59 -37.90
C LYS A 35 2.88 0.83 -37.18
N MET A 36 2.88 0.94 -35.86
CA MET A 36 1.68 1.14 -35.03
C MET A 36 1.65 2.57 -34.50
N ASP A 37 0.46 3.14 -34.41
CA ASP A 37 0.23 4.37 -33.64
C ASP A 37 0.33 4.12 -32.13
N ILE A 38 0.35 5.19 -31.33
CA ILE A 38 0.50 5.11 -29.88
C ILE A 38 -0.66 4.33 -29.23
N PRO A 39 -1.95 4.59 -29.55
CA PRO A 39 -3.07 3.84 -28.97
C PRO A 39 -3.01 2.33 -29.25
N ALA A 40 -2.64 1.91 -30.46
CA ALA A 40 -2.53 0.48 -30.77
C ALA A 40 -1.38 -0.18 -30.00
N ARG A 41 -0.25 0.51 -29.79
CA ARG A 41 0.84 0.02 -28.94
C ARG A 41 0.38 -0.14 -27.49
N GLN A 42 -0.32 0.85 -26.94
CA GLN A 42 -0.84 0.83 -25.58
C GLN A 42 -1.84 -0.32 -25.39
N GLU A 43 -2.79 -0.49 -26.30
CA GLU A 43 -3.77 -1.58 -26.25
C GLU A 43 -3.10 -2.96 -26.38
N TYR A 44 -2.10 -3.10 -27.24
CA TYR A 44 -1.32 -4.33 -27.36
C TYR A 44 -0.59 -4.66 -26.05
N MET A 45 0.08 -3.68 -25.45
CA MET A 45 0.77 -3.84 -24.18
C MET A 45 -0.21 -4.12 -23.03
N ARG A 46 -1.41 -3.54 -23.04
CA ARG A 46 -2.47 -3.80 -22.06
C ARG A 46 -2.95 -5.24 -22.13
N ARG A 47 -3.22 -5.75 -23.35
CA ARG A 47 -3.59 -7.15 -23.58
C ARG A 47 -2.48 -8.11 -23.16
N TRP A 48 -1.23 -7.74 -23.44
CA TRP A 48 -0.08 -8.52 -23.00
C TRP A 48 0.03 -8.54 -21.46
N ALA A 49 -0.17 -7.41 -20.78
CA ALA A 49 -0.17 -7.36 -19.32
C ALA A 49 -1.28 -8.27 -18.74
N LEU A 50 -2.51 -8.18 -19.26
CA LEU A 50 -3.61 -9.07 -18.88
C LEU A 50 -3.27 -10.55 -19.09
N ASN A 51 -2.63 -10.89 -20.22
CA ASN A 51 -2.20 -12.25 -20.51
C ASN A 51 -1.16 -12.76 -19.50
N ILE A 52 -0.16 -11.94 -19.17
CA ILE A 52 0.86 -12.28 -18.18
C ILE A 52 0.23 -12.49 -16.80
N LEU A 53 -0.66 -11.60 -16.36
CA LEU A 53 -1.38 -11.76 -15.10
C LEU A 53 -2.15 -13.10 -15.07
N GLY A 54 -2.83 -13.45 -16.16
CA GLY A 54 -3.51 -14.74 -16.30
C GLY A 54 -2.56 -15.96 -16.23
N ILE A 55 -1.39 -15.89 -16.89
CA ILE A 55 -0.38 -16.96 -16.82
C ILE A 55 0.12 -17.13 -15.38
N LEU A 56 0.38 -16.03 -14.67
CA LEU A 56 0.82 -16.04 -13.27
C LEU A 56 -0.26 -16.61 -12.34
N GLY A 57 -1.54 -16.47 -12.70
CA GLY A 57 -2.67 -16.79 -11.83
C GLY A 57 -3.04 -15.62 -10.93
N VAL A 58 -2.90 -14.41 -11.45
CA VAL A 58 -3.32 -13.16 -10.82
C VAL A 58 -4.67 -12.79 -11.42
N THR A 59 -5.69 -12.66 -10.56
CA THR A 59 -7.00 -12.11 -10.94
C THR A 59 -7.04 -10.63 -10.59
N LEU A 60 -7.47 -9.79 -11.52
CA LEU A 60 -7.70 -8.37 -11.24
C LEU A 60 -9.08 -8.16 -10.63
N GLU A 61 -9.13 -7.47 -9.49
CA GLU A 61 -10.36 -7.01 -8.85
C GLU A 61 -10.34 -5.48 -8.83
N ARG A 62 -11.42 -4.85 -9.26
CA ARG A 62 -11.50 -3.39 -9.41
C ARG A 62 -12.64 -2.86 -8.55
N GLN A 63 -12.36 -1.86 -7.75
CA GLN A 63 -13.34 -1.17 -6.90
C GLN A 63 -13.14 0.34 -6.97
N GLY A 64 -14.12 1.08 -6.47
CA GLY A 64 -14.08 2.55 -6.46
C GLY A 64 -14.25 3.15 -7.86
N VAL A 65 -13.63 4.32 -8.05
CA VAL A 65 -13.71 5.09 -9.29
C VAL A 65 -12.89 4.40 -10.39
N PRO A 66 -13.46 4.16 -11.58
CA PRO A 66 -12.71 3.57 -12.69
C PRO A 66 -11.47 4.39 -13.06
N LEU A 67 -10.37 3.70 -13.35
CA LEU A 67 -9.17 4.31 -13.91
C LEU A 67 -9.44 4.57 -15.40
N ALA A 68 -10.05 5.71 -15.72
CA ALA A 68 -10.39 6.09 -17.09
C ALA A 68 -9.15 6.40 -17.93
N ASP A 69 -9.11 6.00 -19.21
CA ASP A 69 -7.99 6.27 -20.14
C ASP A 69 -7.95 7.75 -20.56
N GLN A 70 -7.66 8.62 -19.60
CA GLN A 70 -7.62 10.07 -19.75
C GLN A 70 -6.39 10.66 -19.05
N ARG A 71 -6.06 11.89 -19.42
CA ARG A 71 -5.02 12.70 -18.80
C ARG A 71 -5.20 12.78 -17.28
N CYS A 72 -4.25 12.20 -16.55
CA CYS A 72 -4.27 12.16 -15.08
C CYS A 72 -2.87 11.82 -14.54
N LEU A 73 -2.50 12.40 -13.39
CA LEU A 73 -1.37 11.89 -12.60
C LEU A 73 -1.89 10.84 -11.61
N ARG A 74 -1.54 9.57 -11.85
CA ARG A 74 -1.91 8.46 -10.96
C ARG A 74 -0.82 8.16 -9.94
N VAL A 75 -1.25 7.97 -8.71
CA VAL A 75 -0.37 7.76 -7.57
C VAL A 75 -0.85 6.53 -6.82
N SER A 76 0.05 5.57 -6.61
CA SER A 76 -0.29 4.31 -5.95
C SER A 76 0.71 3.94 -4.88
N ASN A 77 0.26 3.23 -3.84
CA ASN A 77 1.19 2.53 -2.96
C ASN A 77 1.95 1.42 -3.72
N HIS A 78 3.13 1.04 -3.22
CA HIS A 78 4.04 0.11 -3.88
C HIS A 78 4.27 -1.16 -3.05
N VAL A 79 3.75 -2.28 -3.54
CA VAL A 79 3.80 -3.59 -2.85
C VAL A 79 4.66 -4.58 -3.64
N SER A 80 4.67 -4.49 -4.96
CA SER A 80 5.30 -5.49 -5.83
C SER A 80 5.79 -4.91 -7.14
N TRP A 81 6.74 -5.58 -7.79
CA TRP A 81 7.01 -5.32 -9.21
C TRP A 81 5.77 -5.61 -10.10
N LEU A 82 4.83 -6.42 -9.61
CA LEU A 82 3.56 -6.74 -10.27
C LEU A 82 2.65 -5.51 -10.43
N ASP A 83 2.84 -4.47 -9.60
CA ASP A 83 2.01 -3.26 -9.56
C ASP A 83 1.94 -2.57 -10.93
N ILE A 84 3.08 -2.52 -11.63
CA ILE A 84 3.19 -1.94 -12.98
C ILE A 84 2.27 -2.69 -13.96
N LEU A 85 2.28 -4.03 -13.93
CA LEU A 85 1.44 -4.85 -14.80
C LEU A 85 -0.03 -4.70 -14.46
N VAL A 86 -0.36 -4.68 -13.17
CA VAL A 86 -1.73 -4.53 -12.66
C VAL A 86 -2.32 -3.18 -13.07
N LEU A 87 -1.61 -2.09 -12.82
CA LEU A 87 -2.07 -0.75 -13.17
C LEU A 87 -2.15 -0.56 -14.69
N TYR A 88 -1.15 -1.01 -15.45
CA TYR A 88 -1.19 -0.91 -16.91
C TYR A 88 -2.32 -1.74 -17.53
N ALA A 89 -2.65 -2.89 -16.95
CA ALA A 89 -3.78 -3.72 -17.37
C ALA A 89 -5.16 -3.08 -17.07
N CYS A 90 -5.24 -2.22 -16.05
CA CYS A 90 -6.42 -1.42 -15.75
C CYS A 90 -6.55 -0.22 -16.69
N SER A 91 -5.48 0.55 -16.86
CA SER A 91 -5.43 1.69 -17.77
C SER A 91 -3.98 1.98 -18.20
N PRO A 92 -3.69 2.03 -19.52
CA PRO A 92 -2.36 2.36 -20.02
C PRO A 92 -1.86 3.70 -19.47
N CYS A 93 -0.61 3.73 -19.03
CA CYS A 93 0.02 4.93 -18.50
C CYS A 93 1.55 4.86 -18.62
N ARG A 94 2.18 6.03 -18.58
CA ARG A 94 3.63 6.18 -18.56
C ARG A 94 4.12 6.07 -17.12
N PHE A 95 4.95 5.08 -16.83
CA PHE A 95 5.50 4.91 -15.47
C PHE A 95 6.75 5.74 -15.24
N ILE A 96 7.07 6.00 -13.98
CA ILE A 96 8.38 6.49 -13.56
C ILE A 96 9.19 5.32 -13.00
N ALA A 97 10.38 5.08 -13.55
CA ALA A 97 11.27 4.01 -13.13
C ALA A 97 12.69 4.52 -12.85
N LYS A 98 13.45 3.75 -12.08
CA LYS A 98 14.89 4.01 -11.90
C LYS A 98 15.64 3.77 -13.21
N SER A 99 16.65 4.58 -13.51
CA SER A 99 17.42 4.47 -14.77
C SER A 99 18.11 3.12 -14.97
N GLU A 100 18.41 2.40 -13.90
CA GLU A 100 18.98 1.06 -13.92
C GLU A 100 18.03 0.05 -14.61
N VAL A 101 16.72 0.27 -14.50
CA VAL A 101 15.69 -0.54 -15.18
C VAL A 101 15.80 -0.40 -16.70
N GLU A 102 16.22 0.77 -17.19
CA GLU A 102 16.46 1.02 -18.62
C GLU A 102 17.57 0.11 -19.18
N GLY A 103 18.56 -0.22 -18.35
CA GLY A 103 19.69 -1.08 -18.72
C GLY A 103 19.34 -2.55 -18.90
N TYR A 104 18.16 -2.99 -18.46
CA TYR A 104 17.76 -4.40 -18.62
C TYR A 104 17.37 -4.71 -20.08
N PRO A 105 17.99 -5.71 -20.75
CA PRO A 105 17.87 -5.89 -22.19
C PRO A 105 16.45 -6.10 -22.72
N LEU A 106 15.59 -6.78 -21.95
CA LEU A 106 14.18 -7.00 -22.29
C LEU A 106 13.28 -5.96 -21.62
N ILE A 107 13.36 -5.86 -20.29
CA ILE A 107 12.49 -5.00 -19.47
C ILE A 107 12.67 -3.52 -19.84
N GLY A 108 13.91 -3.04 -19.98
CA GLY A 108 14.20 -1.66 -20.33
C GLY A 108 13.68 -1.27 -21.71
N ARG A 109 13.73 -2.18 -22.70
CA ARG A 109 13.13 -1.95 -24.03
C ARG A 109 11.62 -1.82 -23.96
N MET A 110 10.97 -2.67 -23.17
CA MET A 110 9.52 -2.63 -22.99
C MET A 110 9.10 -1.37 -22.26
N ALA A 111 9.80 -1.00 -21.18
CA ALA A 111 9.58 0.24 -20.44
C ALA A 111 9.72 1.47 -21.35
N ARG A 112 10.80 1.55 -22.15
CA ARG A 112 11.00 2.66 -23.11
C ARG A 112 9.86 2.74 -24.14
N ASN A 113 9.41 1.61 -24.68
CA ASN A 113 8.30 1.58 -25.63
C ASN A 113 6.95 1.90 -25.00
N ALA A 114 6.77 1.61 -23.71
CA ALA A 114 5.60 2.03 -22.93
C ALA A 114 5.65 3.52 -22.53
N GLY A 115 6.70 4.25 -22.91
CA GLY A 115 6.86 5.68 -22.60
C GLY A 115 7.34 5.96 -21.18
N THR A 116 7.93 4.97 -20.49
CA THR A 116 8.47 5.13 -19.13
C THR A 116 9.47 6.28 -19.05
N LEU A 117 9.31 7.12 -18.01
CA LEU A 117 10.23 8.19 -17.65
C LEU A 117 11.29 7.66 -16.68
N PHE A 118 12.57 7.89 -16.96
CA PHE A 118 13.67 7.30 -16.19
C PHE A 118 14.36 8.31 -15.25
N LEU A 119 14.33 8.02 -13.95
CA LEU A 119 14.97 8.82 -12.92
C LEU A 119 16.39 8.27 -12.62
N LYS A 120 17.42 9.10 -12.83
CA LYS A 120 18.84 8.69 -12.74
C LYS A 120 19.39 8.64 -11.31
N ARG A 121 19.09 9.64 -10.49
CA ARG A 121 19.49 9.71 -9.07
C ARG A 121 18.37 10.41 -8.30
N SER A 122 18.19 10.07 -7.04
CA SER A 122 17.31 10.81 -6.11
C SER A 122 17.92 12.18 -5.73
N SER A 123 18.46 12.90 -6.71
CA SER A 123 19.03 14.23 -6.58
C SER A 123 17.96 15.29 -6.82
N ILE A 124 18.13 16.47 -6.22
CA ILE A 124 17.21 17.60 -6.41
C ILE A 124 17.10 17.99 -7.89
N LYS A 125 18.22 18.00 -8.62
CA LYS A 125 18.23 18.35 -10.05
C LYS A 125 17.47 17.35 -10.92
N ASP A 126 17.64 16.06 -10.66
CA ASP A 126 16.90 15.02 -11.38
C ASP A 126 15.41 15.05 -11.06
N ALA A 127 15.04 15.36 -9.81
CA ALA A 127 13.64 15.51 -9.42
C ALA A 127 12.97 16.70 -10.14
N ILE A 128 13.66 17.83 -10.28
CA ILE A 128 13.16 18.99 -11.04
C ILE A 128 13.01 18.63 -12.52
N ARG A 129 14.01 17.98 -13.13
CA ARG A 129 13.92 17.51 -14.53
C ARG A 129 12.73 16.56 -14.71
N MET A 130 12.59 15.59 -13.82
CA MET A 130 11.50 14.61 -13.87
C MET A 130 10.13 15.27 -13.70
N SER A 131 9.99 16.23 -12.77
CA SER A 131 8.76 17.01 -12.63
C SER A 131 8.37 17.74 -13.93
N ARG A 132 9.35 18.30 -14.64
CA ARG A 132 9.13 18.91 -15.95
C ARG A 132 8.72 17.88 -17.01
N GLU A 133 9.40 16.74 -17.09
CA GLU A 133 9.04 15.65 -18.02
C GLU A 133 7.62 15.11 -17.75
N ILE A 134 7.22 14.99 -16.47
CA ILE A 134 5.85 14.65 -16.08
C ILE A 134 4.88 15.72 -16.58
N SER A 135 5.15 17.00 -16.32
CA SER A 135 4.28 18.10 -16.72
C SER A 135 4.09 18.14 -18.24
N GLU A 136 5.17 17.98 -19.02
CA GLU A 136 5.14 17.93 -20.48
C GLU A 136 4.31 16.74 -20.98
N ALA A 137 4.48 15.54 -20.40
CA ALA A 137 3.67 14.38 -20.76
C ALA A 137 2.18 14.61 -20.44
N LEU A 138 1.87 15.14 -19.26
CA LEU A 138 0.48 15.45 -18.88
C LEU A 138 -0.12 16.52 -19.80
N MET A 139 0.64 17.51 -20.26
CA MET A 139 0.16 18.51 -21.23
C MET A 139 -0.08 17.93 -22.63
N GLN A 140 0.49 16.75 -22.95
CA GLN A 140 0.24 16.00 -24.18
C GLN A 140 -0.92 15.00 -24.05
N ASP A 141 -1.78 15.18 -23.04
CA ASP A 141 -2.91 14.31 -22.69
C ASP A 141 -2.52 12.87 -22.29
N ASP A 142 -1.25 12.62 -21.96
CA ASP A 142 -0.84 11.34 -21.40
C ASP A 142 -1.33 11.16 -19.96
N CYS A 143 -1.54 9.90 -19.56
CA CYS A 143 -1.58 9.52 -18.16
C CYS A 143 -0.19 9.11 -17.67
N VAL A 144 0.24 9.68 -16.55
CA VAL A 144 1.51 9.34 -15.88
C VAL A 144 1.21 8.66 -14.56
N ALA A 145 1.90 7.57 -14.24
CA ALA A 145 1.74 6.84 -12.99
C ALA A 145 3.07 6.67 -12.25
N PHE A 146 3.06 6.82 -10.93
CA PHE A 146 4.25 6.56 -10.11
C PHE A 146 3.92 6.12 -8.69
N PHE A 147 4.96 5.61 -8.04
CA PHE A 147 4.93 5.11 -6.67
C PHE A 147 5.72 6.06 -5.76
N PRO A 148 5.04 6.98 -5.05
CA PRO A 148 5.68 8.06 -4.29
C PRO A 148 6.47 7.57 -3.07
N GLU A 149 6.29 6.33 -2.64
CA GLU A 149 7.07 5.71 -1.54
C GLU A 149 8.55 5.53 -1.92
N GLY A 150 8.88 5.51 -3.22
CA GLY A 150 10.26 5.37 -3.72
C GLY A 150 10.90 3.98 -3.50
N THR A 151 10.20 3.10 -2.79
CA THR A 151 10.55 1.70 -2.51
C THR A 151 9.26 0.89 -2.35
N THR A 152 9.37 -0.43 -2.40
CA THR A 152 8.31 -1.36 -2.00
C THR A 152 8.39 -1.69 -0.52
N ASP A 153 7.23 -1.97 0.10
CA ASP A 153 7.13 -2.52 1.46
C ASP A 153 6.26 -3.79 1.50
N ASN A 154 6.04 -4.34 2.70
CA ASN A 154 5.27 -5.54 2.97
C ASN A 154 3.76 -5.43 2.66
N GLY A 155 3.28 -4.27 2.21
CA GLY A 155 1.88 -4.03 1.84
C GLY A 155 0.90 -3.97 3.01
N ALA A 156 1.38 -3.90 4.26
CA ALA A 156 0.55 -3.79 5.47
C ALA A 156 0.18 -2.35 5.84
N GLY A 157 0.83 -1.36 5.23
CA GLY A 157 0.61 0.07 5.41
C GLY A 157 1.17 0.87 4.26
N LEU A 158 1.13 2.20 4.38
CA LEU A 158 1.68 3.15 3.43
C LEU A 158 2.96 3.76 4.00
N LEU A 159 4.06 3.77 3.24
CA LEU A 159 5.26 4.54 3.61
C LEU A 159 5.05 6.04 3.35
N PRO A 160 5.87 6.93 3.95
CA PRO A 160 5.81 8.35 3.65
C PRO A 160 5.96 8.64 2.16
N LEU A 161 5.10 9.51 1.62
CA LEU A 161 5.11 9.85 0.20
C LEU A 161 6.12 10.96 -0.09
N HIS A 162 6.98 10.76 -1.10
CA HIS A 162 7.90 11.77 -1.58
C HIS A 162 7.20 12.82 -2.46
N ALA A 163 7.11 14.05 -1.96
CA ALA A 163 6.39 15.15 -2.60
C ALA A 163 7.02 15.70 -3.90
N SER A 164 8.24 15.29 -4.27
CA SER A 164 9.00 15.96 -5.34
C SER A 164 8.35 15.88 -6.72
N LEU A 165 7.65 14.80 -7.03
CA LEU A 165 7.11 14.54 -8.37
C LEU A 165 5.68 15.09 -8.56
N PHE A 166 4.97 15.43 -7.47
CA PHE A 166 3.65 16.05 -7.51
C PHE A 166 3.66 17.45 -8.15
N GLU A 167 4.81 18.12 -8.12
CA GLU A 167 5.04 19.40 -8.79
C GLU A 167 4.71 19.33 -10.30
N GLY A 168 4.89 18.18 -10.94
CA GLY A 168 4.53 17.99 -12.35
C GLY A 168 3.02 18.13 -12.62
N ALA A 169 2.17 17.64 -11.71
CA ALA A 169 0.71 17.82 -11.80
C ALA A 169 0.29 19.25 -11.51
N ILE A 170 0.95 19.92 -10.55
CA ILE A 170 0.73 21.34 -10.23
C ILE A 170 1.04 22.21 -11.44
N ALA A 171 2.23 22.05 -12.03
CA ALA A 171 2.63 22.78 -13.23
C ALA A 171 1.70 22.52 -14.42
N ALA A 172 1.19 21.29 -14.56
CA ALA A 172 0.25 20.96 -15.63
C ALA A 172 -1.20 21.35 -15.32
N GLN A 173 -1.56 21.71 -14.09
CA GLN A 173 -2.95 21.79 -13.62
C GLN A 173 -3.75 20.51 -13.94
N CYS A 174 -3.12 19.36 -13.70
CA CYS A 174 -3.68 18.04 -14.00
C CYS A 174 -4.22 17.37 -12.73
N PRO A 175 -5.43 16.80 -12.74
CA PRO A 175 -5.96 16.08 -11.59
C PRO A 175 -5.07 14.91 -11.15
N VAL A 176 -5.01 14.69 -9.84
CA VAL A 176 -4.29 13.57 -9.24
C VAL A 176 -5.28 12.51 -8.79
N GLN A 177 -5.13 11.28 -9.28
CA GLN A 177 -5.94 10.15 -8.83
C GLN A 177 -5.10 9.21 -7.98
N ALA A 178 -5.48 9.08 -6.70
CA ALA A 178 -4.93 8.06 -5.81
C ALA A 178 -5.50 6.68 -6.17
N VAL A 179 -4.65 5.65 -6.12
CA VAL A 179 -5.03 4.26 -6.36
C VAL A 179 -4.45 3.40 -5.25
N ALA A 180 -5.32 2.72 -4.49
CA ALA A 180 -4.87 1.77 -3.49
C ALA A 180 -4.75 0.38 -4.13
N LEU A 181 -3.56 -0.22 -3.98
CA LEU A 181 -3.24 -1.57 -4.42
C LEU A 181 -3.11 -2.52 -3.23
N ARG A 182 -3.74 -3.68 -3.37
CA ARG A 182 -3.61 -4.79 -2.42
C ARG A 182 -3.57 -6.12 -3.13
N TYR A 183 -2.71 -7.01 -2.65
CA TYR A 183 -2.70 -8.40 -3.06
C TYR A 183 -3.24 -9.27 -1.95
N HIS A 184 -4.19 -10.14 -2.25
CA HIS A 184 -4.75 -11.12 -1.32
C HIS A 184 -4.98 -12.46 -2.04
N THR A 185 -5.59 -13.44 -1.38
CA THR A 185 -5.94 -14.73 -1.99
C THR A 185 -7.46 -14.93 -1.95
N SER A 186 -7.98 -15.96 -2.63
CA SER A 186 -9.42 -16.27 -2.54
C SER A 186 -9.85 -16.74 -1.14
N GLN A 187 -8.89 -17.16 -0.31
CA GLN A 187 -9.15 -17.70 1.02
C GLN A 187 -9.01 -16.66 2.13
N SER A 188 -8.39 -15.52 1.84
CA SER A 188 -8.16 -14.49 2.84
C SER A 188 -8.01 -13.14 2.18
N LEU A 189 -8.71 -12.14 2.71
CA LEU A 189 -8.55 -10.73 2.34
C LEU A 189 -7.27 -10.11 2.94
N ARG A 190 -6.51 -10.87 3.76
CA ARG A 190 -5.24 -10.40 4.33
C ARG A 190 -4.21 -10.21 3.22
N PRO A 191 -3.30 -9.21 3.37
CA PRO A 191 -2.20 -9.02 2.43
C PRO A 191 -1.42 -10.31 2.21
N SER A 192 -1.31 -10.72 0.94
CA SER A 192 -0.61 -11.91 0.52
C SER A 192 0.90 -11.67 0.50
N ARG A 193 1.61 -12.33 1.42
CA ARG A 193 3.08 -12.32 1.46
C ARG A 193 3.73 -12.88 0.18
N ASP A 194 3.01 -13.66 -0.61
CA ASP A 194 3.56 -14.27 -1.83
C ASP A 194 3.82 -13.24 -2.94
N ALA A 195 3.01 -12.18 -3.02
CA ALA A 195 3.13 -11.12 -4.03
C ALA A 195 4.06 -9.98 -3.62
N VAL A 196 4.35 -9.84 -2.32
CA VAL A 196 5.25 -8.82 -1.77
C VAL A 196 6.65 -8.95 -2.36
N TYR A 197 7.23 -7.82 -2.76
CA TYR A 197 8.62 -7.70 -3.18
C TYR A 197 9.34 -6.72 -2.26
N ALA A 198 9.88 -7.17 -1.12
CA ALA A 198 10.52 -6.29 -0.13
C ALA A 198 11.73 -6.95 0.54
N GLY A 199 12.67 -6.14 1.03
CA GLY A 199 13.86 -6.62 1.73
C GLY A 199 14.86 -7.36 0.81
N PRO A 200 15.45 -8.51 1.24
CA PRO A 200 16.44 -9.25 0.44
C PRO A 200 15.82 -10.10 -0.68
N ASP A 201 14.52 -9.95 -0.96
CA ASP A 201 13.85 -10.74 -1.98
C ASP A 201 14.36 -10.42 -3.38
N SER A 202 14.48 -11.48 -4.20
CA SER A 202 14.79 -11.35 -5.63
C SER A 202 13.51 -11.39 -6.46
N MET A 203 13.52 -10.72 -7.61
CA MET A 203 12.40 -10.72 -8.56
C MET A 203 12.01 -12.15 -8.95
N LEU A 204 12.99 -13.04 -9.15
CA LEU A 204 12.77 -14.46 -9.45
C LEU A 204 12.16 -15.22 -8.26
N GLY A 205 12.57 -14.90 -7.02
CA GLY A 205 11.99 -15.47 -5.81
C GLY A 205 10.50 -15.13 -5.66
N THR A 206 10.15 -13.85 -5.81
CA THR A 206 8.75 -13.40 -5.80
C THR A 206 7.95 -14.00 -6.95
N LEU A 207 8.51 -14.05 -8.17
CA LEU A 207 7.88 -14.72 -9.32
C LEU A 207 7.57 -16.19 -9.04
N TRP A 208 8.53 -16.93 -8.44
CA TRP A 208 8.33 -18.32 -8.06
C TRP A 208 7.22 -18.49 -7.04
N ARG A 209 7.15 -17.62 -6.02
CA ARG A 209 6.05 -17.62 -5.02
C ARG A 209 4.69 -17.38 -5.67
N ILE A 210 4.57 -16.35 -6.50
CA ILE A 210 3.32 -16.02 -7.21
C ILE A 210 2.86 -17.21 -8.06
N ILE A 211 3.75 -17.80 -8.86
CA ILE A 211 3.40 -18.94 -9.73
C ILE A 211 3.01 -20.17 -8.91
N ARG A 212 3.74 -20.46 -7.83
CA ARG A 212 3.52 -21.62 -6.94
C ARG A 212 2.24 -21.50 -6.13
N ASN A 213 1.86 -20.29 -5.70
CA ASN A 213 0.57 -20.03 -5.09
C ASN A 213 -0.52 -20.15 -6.15
N GLY A 214 -0.50 -19.24 -7.12
CA GLY A 214 -1.38 -19.30 -8.27
C GLY A 214 -2.82 -18.83 -8.04
N ASP A 215 -3.13 -18.33 -6.86
CA ASP A 215 -4.40 -17.73 -6.47
C ASP A 215 -4.12 -16.36 -5.85
N ILE A 216 -3.57 -15.45 -6.65
CA ILE A 216 -3.35 -14.07 -6.23
C ILE A 216 -4.50 -13.22 -6.78
N LYS A 217 -5.12 -12.44 -5.90
CA LYS A 217 -6.11 -11.42 -6.24
C LYS A 217 -5.45 -10.06 -6.08
N ALA A 218 -5.41 -9.29 -7.15
CA ALA A 218 -4.88 -7.94 -7.19
C ALA A 218 -6.05 -6.97 -7.15
N LEU A 219 -6.38 -6.49 -5.96
CA LEU A 219 -7.40 -5.49 -5.71
C LEU A 219 -6.86 -4.10 -6.01
N VAL A 220 -7.51 -3.43 -6.94
CA VAL A 220 -7.24 -2.06 -7.39
C VAL A 220 -8.43 -1.20 -7.00
N VAL A 221 -8.24 -0.30 -6.03
CA VAL A 221 -9.26 0.66 -5.61
C VAL A 221 -8.89 2.03 -6.14
N GLY A 222 -9.63 2.53 -7.13
CA GLY A 222 -9.46 3.90 -7.61
C GLY A 222 -10.21 4.87 -6.71
N LEU A 223 -9.55 5.94 -6.28
CA LEU A 223 -10.18 7.00 -5.49
C LEU A 223 -10.66 8.13 -6.42
N GLU A 224 -11.45 9.05 -5.87
CA GLU A 224 -11.91 10.24 -6.58
C GLU A 224 -10.72 11.09 -7.05
N PRO A 225 -10.64 11.44 -8.35
CA PRO A 225 -9.61 12.35 -8.85
C PRO A 225 -9.68 13.70 -8.13
N MET A 226 -8.58 14.08 -7.49
CA MET A 226 -8.46 15.36 -6.82
C MET A 226 -8.13 16.45 -7.84
N PRO A 227 -8.93 17.53 -7.93
CA PRO A 227 -8.53 18.68 -8.70
C PRO A 227 -7.28 19.31 -8.08
N VAL A 228 -6.41 19.78 -8.97
CA VAL A 228 -5.24 20.59 -8.61
C VAL A 228 -5.63 22.05 -8.81
N THR A 229 -5.45 22.85 -7.78
CA THR A 229 -5.79 24.27 -7.75
C THR A 229 -4.51 25.12 -7.77
N GLN A 230 -4.64 26.41 -8.06
CA GLN A 230 -3.49 27.34 -8.03
C GLN A 230 -2.92 27.58 -6.62
N GLN A 231 -3.67 27.22 -5.57
CA GLN A 231 -3.25 27.37 -4.18
C GLN A 231 -2.50 26.13 -3.67
N ASP A 232 -2.53 25.03 -4.43
CA ASP A 232 -1.86 23.80 -4.04
C ASP A 232 -0.35 23.94 -4.17
N ASP A 233 0.35 23.55 -3.12
CA ASP A 233 1.77 23.28 -3.14
C ASP A 233 2.02 21.76 -3.10
N ARG A 234 3.21 21.34 -3.53
CA ARG A 234 3.53 19.91 -3.60
C ARG A 234 3.35 19.17 -2.27
N ARG A 235 3.57 19.81 -1.11
CA ARG A 235 3.44 19.18 0.21
C ARG A 235 1.98 19.02 0.61
N SER A 236 1.16 20.06 0.44
CA SER A 236 -0.28 19.99 0.75
C SER A 236 -0.99 18.97 -0.15
N LEU A 237 -0.70 18.94 -1.45
CA LEU A 237 -1.22 17.93 -2.38
C LEU A 237 -0.79 16.51 -1.99
N THR A 238 0.49 16.32 -1.64
CA THR A 238 1.01 15.02 -1.18
C THR A 238 0.33 14.56 0.10
N ALA A 239 0.11 15.46 1.07
CA ALA A 239 -0.53 15.14 2.33
C ALA A 239 -1.99 14.70 2.14
N ARG A 240 -2.75 15.39 1.26
CA ARG A 240 -4.12 14.98 0.91
C ARG A 240 -4.17 13.60 0.27
N VAL A 241 -3.25 13.33 -0.66
CA VAL A 241 -3.11 12.02 -1.32
C VAL A 241 -2.75 10.93 -0.31
N GLN A 242 -1.81 11.23 0.60
CA GLN A 242 -1.39 10.31 1.64
C GLN A 242 -2.56 9.96 2.57
N GLN A 243 -3.30 10.97 3.05
CA GLN A 243 -4.46 10.78 3.91
C GLN A 243 -5.53 9.90 3.25
N GLN A 244 -5.83 10.15 1.98
CA GLN A 244 -6.80 9.34 1.22
C GLN A 244 -6.35 7.87 1.07
N LEU A 245 -5.08 7.64 0.72
CA LEU A 245 -4.54 6.29 0.58
C LEU A 245 -4.47 5.56 1.93
N GLU A 246 -4.04 6.23 2.99
CA GLU A 246 -4.01 5.68 4.35
C GLU A 246 -5.40 5.26 4.81
N GLY A 247 -6.42 6.11 4.61
CA GLY A 247 -7.81 5.79 4.97
C GLY A 247 -8.32 4.53 4.27
N VAL A 248 -8.16 4.44 2.94
CA VAL A 248 -8.62 3.26 2.18
C VAL A 248 -7.82 2.01 2.52
N LEU A 249 -6.49 2.10 2.65
CA LEU A 249 -5.66 0.96 3.03
C LEU A 249 -5.93 0.50 4.46
N PHE A 250 -6.28 1.42 5.36
CA PHE A 250 -6.73 1.09 6.70
C PHE A 250 -8.04 0.29 6.67
N GLU A 251 -9.07 0.80 5.98
CA GLU A 251 -10.36 0.14 5.81
C GLU A 251 -10.22 -1.28 5.23
N LEU A 252 -9.42 -1.43 4.17
CA LEU A 252 -9.15 -2.76 3.60
C LEU A 252 -8.45 -3.68 4.62
N THR A 253 -7.52 -3.16 5.42
CA THR A 253 -6.81 -3.94 6.46
C THR A 253 -7.75 -4.34 7.58
N TYR A 254 -8.67 -3.46 7.94
CA TYR A 254 -9.70 -3.71 8.92
C TYR A 254 -10.64 -4.82 8.47
N GLN A 255 -11.20 -4.72 7.26
CA GLN A 255 -12.07 -5.75 6.67
C GLN A 255 -11.39 -7.13 6.64
N ALA A 256 -10.08 -7.17 6.38
CA ALA A 256 -9.31 -8.41 6.38
C ALA A 256 -9.00 -9.02 7.76
N ARG A 257 -9.24 -8.28 8.85
CA ARG A 257 -9.01 -8.73 10.24
C ARG A 257 -10.29 -9.11 10.97
N LEU A 258 -11.47 -8.77 10.46
CA LEU A 258 -12.73 -9.26 11.00
C LEU A 258 -12.71 -10.80 11.02
N PRO A 259 -13.09 -11.46 12.14
CA PRO A 259 -13.23 -12.91 12.15
C PRO A 259 -14.26 -13.32 11.09
N ASP A 260 -14.14 -14.53 10.52
CA ASP A 260 -15.11 -15.14 9.61
C ASP A 260 -16.46 -15.34 10.33
N PHE A 261 -17.14 -14.27 10.71
CA PHE A 261 -18.56 -14.30 10.94
C PHE A 261 -19.15 -14.39 9.55
N ALA A 262 -19.74 -15.55 9.25
CA ALA A 262 -20.37 -15.82 7.97
C ALA A 262 -21.29 -14.65 7.60
N VAL A 263 -20.86 -13.85 6.62
CA VAL A 263 -21.80 -13.04 5.85
C VAL A 263 -22.72 -14.07 5.20
N PRO A 264 -24.04 -14.08 5.50
CA PRO A 264 -24.92 -15.10 4.97
C PRO A 264 -24.82 -15.09 3.44
N GLU A 265 -24.53 -16.25 2.84
CA GLU A 265 -24.61 -16.47 1.40
C GLU A 265 -26.06 -16.26 0.95
N GLN A 266 -26.43 -15.01 0.65
CA GLN A 266 -27.47 -14.75 -0.30
C GLN A 266 -26.82 -14.37 -1.63
N PRO A 267 -27.30 -14.93 -2.76
CA PRO A 267 -26.76 -14.57 -4.06
C PRO A 267 -27.06 -13.09 -4.29
N VAL A 268 -26.03 -12.26 -4.30
CA VAL A 268 -26.14 -10.89 -4.76
C VAL A 268 -26.51 -10.97 -6.24
N LYS A 269 -27.82 -10.85 -6.51
CA LYS A 269 -28.31 -10.58 -7.85
C LYS A 269 -27.60 -9.32 -8.32
N SER A 270 -27.04 -9.41 -9.53
CA SER A 270 -26.52 -8.26 -10.26
C SER A 270 -27.55 -7.14 -10.24
N TYR A 271 -27.25 -6.08 -9.48
CA TYR A 271 -27.91 -4.80 -9.63
C TYR A 271 -26.87 -3.84 -10.17
N ALA A 272 -27.06 -3.48 -11.43
CA ALA A 272 -26.52 -2.24 -11.96
C ALA A 272 -27.03 -1.06 -11.12
N THR A 273 -26.13 -0.11 -10.87
CA THR A 273 -26.43 1.30 -10.57
C THR A 273 -27.23 1.57 -9.29
N GLN A 274 -26.52 1.94 -8.22
CA GLN A 274 -26.84 3.15 -7.45
C GLN A 274 -25.58 3.62 -6.72
N VAL A 275 -25.22 4.87 -6.97
CA VAL A 275 -24.15 5.59 -6.29
C VAL A 275 -24.52 5.69 -4.81
N PHE A 276 -23.88 4.90 -3.97
CA PHE A 276 -23.77 5.18 -2.55
C PHE A 276 -22.42 5.86 -2.34
N THR A 277 -22.39 7.18 -2.30
CA THR A 277 -21.44 7.88 -1.45
C THR A 277 -21.93 7.67 -0.01
N PRO A 278 -21.25 6.91 0.86
CA PRO A 278 -21.63 6.92 2.25
C PRO A 278 -21.13 8.26 2.79
N VAL A 279 -22.04 9.23 2.89
CA VAL A 279 -21.92 10.24 3.95
C VAL A 279 -22.13 9.46 5.24
N VAL A 280 -21.04 8.92 5.79
CA VAL A 280 -21.08 8.32 7.12
C VAL A 280 -21.47 9.45 8.06
N SER A 281 -22.60 9.31 8.75
CA SER A 281 -23.01 10.32 9.72
C SER A 281 -21.92 10.44 10.81
N GLU A 282 -21.68 11.64 11.36
CA GLU A 282 -20.65 11.84 12.41
C GLU A 282 -20.79 10.82 13.55
N THR A 283 -22.02 10.41 13.86
CA THR A 283 -22.35 9.40 14.87
C THR A 283 -21.85 7.99 14.49
N GLU A 284 -21.94 7.58 13.23
CA GLU A 284 -21.43 6.29 12.75
C GLU A 284 -19.90 6.29 12.68
N GLN A 285 -19.28 7.41 12.29
CA GLN A 285 -17.83 7.56 12.29
C GLN A 285 -17.27 7.46 13.71
N GLN A 286 -17.96 8.08 14.68
CA GLN A 286 -17.60 8.01 16.09
C GLN A 286 -17.79 6.61 16.67
N GLN A 287 -18.87 5.90 16.35
CA GLN A 287 -19.08 4.51 16.78
C GLN A 287 -18.01 3.56 16.21
N ARG A 288 -17.64 3.73 14.94
CA ARG A 288 -16.56 2.94 14.30
C ARG A 288 -15.22 3.18 14.96
N PHE A 289 -14.90 4.45 15.24
CA PHE A 289 -13.67 4.81 15.94
C PHE A 289 -13.52 4.04 17.27
N TRP A 290 -14.56 4.02 18.11
CA TRP A 290 -14.50 3.32 19.40
C TRP A 290 -14.28 1.81 19.26
N GLN A 291 -14.98 1.18 18.30
CA GLN A 291 -14.82 -0.25 18.02
C GLN A 291 -13.40 -0.58 17.56
N ASP A 292 -12.84 0.23 16.66
CA ASP A 292 -11.50 0.04 16.12
C ASP A 292 -10.42 0.20 17.19
N MET A 293 -10.57 1.19 18.07
CA MET A 293 -9.60 1.40 19.15
C MET A 293 -9.59 0.23 20.13
N ARG A 294 -10.75 -0.34 20.50
CA ARG A 294 -10.81 -1.54 21.37
C ARG A 294 -10.14 -2.74 20.72
N LEU A 295 -10.32 -2.92 19.42
CA LEU A 295 -9.68 -4.01 18.67
C LEU A 295 -8.16 -3.84 18.62
N LEU A 296 -7.67 -2.61 18.42
CA LEU A 296 -6.24 -2.31 18.45
C LEU A 296 -5.64 -2.55 19.83
N VAL A 297 -6.34 -2.17 20.91
CA VAL A 297 -5.90 -2.46 22.28
C VAL A 297 -5.80 -3.96 22.51
N THR A 298 -6.83 -4.71 22.14
CA THR A 298 -6.85 -6.18 22.27
C THR A 298 -5.75 -6.86 21.45
N THR A 299 -5.57 -6.43 20.20
CA THR A 299 -4.53 -6.96 19.30
C THR A 299 -3.13 -6.63 19.83
N GLY A 300 -2.91 -5.39 20.26
CA GLY A 300 -1.68 -4.95 20.89
C GLY A 300 -1.37 -5.77 22.14
N ARG A 301 -2.37 -6.04 22.99
CA ARG A 301 -2.20 -6.83 24.22
C ARG A 301 -1.74 -8.25 23.92
N ASN A 302 -2.36 -8.90 22.94
CA ASN A 302 -1.97 -10.23 22.49
C ASN A 302 -0.52 -10.24 21.96
N SER A 303 -0.12 -9.22 21.19
CA SER A 303 1.25 -9.10 20.69
C SER A 303 2.26 -8.83 21.81
N ALA A 304 1.92 -7.97 22.77
CA ALA A 304 2.76 -7.69 23.93
C ALA A 304 2.93 -8.93 24.82
N GLN A 305 1.87 -9.72 25.04
CA GLN A 305 1.94 -11.00 25.77
C GLN A 305 2.81 -12.04 25.05
N LYS A 306 2.69 -12.16 23.72
CA LYS A 306 3.57 -13.03 22.92
C LYS A 306 5.04 -12.61 23.02
N LEU A 307 5.29 -11.30 23.04
CA LEU A 307 6.64 -10.74 23.20
C LEU A 307 7.17 -10.95 24.62
N GLN A 308 6.31 -10.89 25.64
CA GLN A 308 6.66 -11.20 27.02
C GLN A 308 7.00 -12.69 27.20
N ALA A 309 6.27 -13.58 26.54
CA ALA A 309 6.53 -15.02 26.56
C ALA A 309 7.80 -15.41 25.77
N ASN A 310 8.11 -14.67 24.70
CA ASN A 310 9.30 -14.87 23.90
C ASN A 310 9.85 -13.52 23.39
N GLY A 311 10.83 -12.98 24.10
CA GLY A 311 11.46 -11.70 23.77
C GLY A 311 12.18 -11.66 22.41
N ALA A 312 12.42 -12.81 21.77
CA ALA A 312 12.97 -12.90 20.41
C ALA A 312 11.90 -12.87 19.30
N ASN A 313 10.61 -12.78 19.66
CA ASN A 313 9.50 -12.80 18.71
C ASN A 313 9.38 -11.46 17.96
N ARG A 314 10.16 -11.30 16.89
CA ARG A 314 10.20 -10.09 16.07
C ARG A 314 8.86 -9.76 15.39
N ASP A 315 8.07 -10.78 15.01
CA ASP A 315 6.75 -10.59 14.42
C ASP A 315 5.79 -9.94 15.44
N ALA A 316 5.82 -10.39 16.70
CA ALA A 316 5.02 -9.78 17.76
C ALA A 316 5.42 -8.32 18.04
N LEU A 317 6.72 -7.99 17.97
CA LEU A 317 7.19 -6.61 18.11
C LEU A 317 6.69 -5.71 16.95
N LEU A 318 6.70 -6.21 15.72
CA LEU A 318 6.20 -5.50 14.54
C LEU A 318 4.68 -5.29 14.61
N ASP A 319 3.93 -6.32 14.99
CA ASP A 319 2.47 -6.24 15.15
C ASP A 319 2.07 -5.23 16.26
N LEU A 320 2.83 -5.22 17.36
CA LEU A 320 2.64 -4.29 18.46
C LEU A 320 2.93 -2.84 18.04
N ARG A 321 4.07 -2.61 17.36
CA ARG A 321 4.44 -1.32 16.80
C ARG A 321 3.38 -0.81 15.82
N GLN A 322 2.89 -1.69 14.94
CA GLN A 322 1.83 -1.35 14.00
C GLN A 322 0.53 -0.97 14.70
N SER A 323 0.19 -1.66 15.80
CA SER A 323 -1.03 -1.34 16.57
C SER A 323 -0.97 0.09 17.12
N PHE A 324 0.17 0.52 17.67
CA PHE A 324 0.34 1.90 18.15
C PHE A 324 0.38 2.94 17.02
N ASN A 325 1.01 2.62 15.88
CA ASN A 325 1.01 3.54 14.73
C ASN A 325 -0.41 3.80 14.21
N VAL A 326 -1.22 2.75 14.08
CA VAL A 326 -2.62 2.87 13.66
C VAL A 326 -3.44 3.62 14.71
N PHE A 327 -3.25 3.32 16.00
CA PHE A 327 -3.93 4.00 17.09
C PHE A 327 -3.65 5.52 17.08
N LYS A 328 -2.38 5.90 16.88
CA LYS A 328 -1.94 7.29 16.73
C LYS A 328 -2.66 7.98 15.58
N GLY A 329 -2.67 7.38 14.39
CA GLY A 329 -3.32 7.97 13.21
C GLY A 329 -4.81 8.18 13.41
N ALA A 330 -5.51 7.20 13.98
CA ALA A 330 -6.94 7.29 14.27
C ALA A 330 -7.25 8.40 15.31
N CYS A 331 -6.44 8.50 16.37
CA CYS A 331 -6.59 9.56 17.36
C CYS A 331 -6.36 10.96 16.76
N GLN A 332 -5.38 11.12 15.87
CA GLN A 332 -5.15 12.40 15.17
C GLN A 332 -6.35 12.80 14.30
N ALA A 333 -6.90 11.83 13.55
CA ALA A 333 -8.05 12.06 12.68
C ALA A 333 -9.32 12.49 13.45
N MET A 334 -9.48 12.00 14.68
CA MET A 334 -10.64 12.28 15.54
C MET A 334 -10.42 13.41 16.56
N GLY A 335 -9.28 14.12 16.49
CA GLY A 335 -8.98 15.25 17.38
C GLY A 335 -8.51 14.87 18.80
N HIS A 336 -8.12 13.61 19.03
CA HIS A 336 -7.58 13.11 20.30
C HIS A 336 -6.05 13.26 20.35
N ALA A 337 -5.57 14.50 20.28
CA ALA A 337 -4.13 14.81 20.22
C ALA A 337 -3.30 14.26 21.40
N PRO A 338 -3.75 14.31 22.68
CA PRO A 338 -2.99 13.75 23.80
C PRO A 338 -2.77 12.23 23.68
N GLN A 339 -3.78 11.50 23.19
CA GLN A 339 -3.72 10.05 22.99
C GLN A 339 -2.83 9.69 21.80
N ALA A 340 -2.87 10.49 20.73
CA ALA A 340 -1.95 10.35 19.61
C ALA A 340 -0.49 10.52 20.04
N GLN A 341 -0.20 11.51 20.89
CA GLN A 341 1.14 11.76 21.41
C GLN A 341 1.64 10.57 22.25
N ALA A 342 0.80 10.04 23.15
CA ALA A 342 1.14 8.84 23.93
C ALA A 342 1.42 7.62 23.04
N ALA A 343 0.60 7.40 22.00
CA ALA A 343 0.77 6.29 21.07
C ALA A 343 2.07 6.45 20.24
N GLN A 344 2.46 7.68 19.93
CA GLN A 344 3.74 7.99 19.28
C GLN A 344 4.94 7.66 20.18
N VAL A 345 4.85 7.91 21.49
CA VAL A 345 5.89 7.53 22.46
C VAL A 345 6.07 6.01 22.50
N CYS A 346 4.96 5.27 22.49
CA CYS A 346 4.98 3.81 22.38
C CYS A 346 5.68 3.38 21.08
N GLU A 347 5.16 3.79 19.92
CA GLU A 347 5.71 3.46 18.60
C GLU A 347 7.23 3.72 18.50
N ARG A 348 7.67 4.91 18.92
CA ARG A 348 9.09 5.30 18.92
C ARG A 348 9.94 4.33 19.74
N SER A 349 9.42 3.89 20.88
CA SER A 349 10.11 2.94 21.75
C SER A 349 10.30 1.58 21.04
N MET A 350 9.32 1.10 20.27
CA MET A 350 9.49 -0.12 19.48
C MET A 350 10.43 0.07 18.28
N ASP A 351 10.37 1.21 17.59
CA ASP A 351 11.23 1.52 16.43
C ASP A 351 12.71 1.55 16.83
N GLU A 352 13.04 2.18 17.96
CA GLU A 352 14.40 2.20 18.50
C GLU A 352 14.92 0.77 18.74
N TRP A 353 14.09 -0.13 19.29
CA TRP A 353 14.47 -1.52 19.52
C TRP A 353 14.62 -2.33 18.22
N LEU A 354 13.74 -2.11 17.24
CA LEU A 354 13.83 -2.75 15.93
C LEU A 354 15.14 -2.36 15.21
N SER A 355 15.66 -1.16 15.47
CA SER A 355 16.90 -0.64 14.89
C SER A 355 18.18 -1.22 15.53
N ASN A 356 18.14 -1.57 16.81
CA ASN A 356 19.31 -1.97 17.61
C ASN A 356 19.86 -3.39 17.33
N LYS A 357 19.27 -4.18 16.43
CA LYS A 357 19.70 -5.55 16.02
C LYS A 357 20.03 -6.52 17.19
N LYS A 358 19.53 -6.28 18.41
CA LYS A 358 19.73 -7.13 19.58
C LYS A 358 18.91 -8.44 19.45
N ALA A 359 19.41 -9.51 20.05
CA ALA A 359 18.85 -10.86 19.91
C ALA A 359 17.48 -11.07 20.59
N ALA A 360 17.19 -10.31 21.65
CA ALA A 360 15.92 -10.33 22.35
C ALA A 360 15.58 -8.94 22.91
N VAL A 361 14.29 -8.66 23.02
CA VAL A 361 13.73 -7.46 23.66
C VAL A 361 13.80 -7.62 25.19
N PRO A 362 14.16 -6.57 25.97
CA PRO A 362 14.12 -6.63 27.42
C PRO A 362 12.69 -6.83 27.92
N THR A 363 12.53 -7.54 29.03
CA THR A 363 11.24 -7.75 29.70
C THR A 363 10.50 -6.46 30.02
N ALA A 364 11.22 -5.34 30.18
CA ALA A 364 10.66 -4.04 30.46
C ALA A 364 9.84 -3.45 29.28
N LEU A 365 10.18 -3.74 28.02
CA LEU A 365 9.45 -3.18 26.87
C LEU A 365 8.04 -3.79 26.70
N PRO A 366 7.84 -5.13 26.76
CA PRO A 366 6.50 -5.71 26.80
C PRO A 366 5.68 -5.25 27.99
N GLN A 367 6.31 -5.08 29.17
CA GLN A 367 5.63 -4.57 30.37
C GLN A 367 5.14 -3.13 30.18
N PHE A 368 6.00 -2.25 29.65
CA PHE A 368 5.61 -0.89 29.29
C PHE A 368 4.47 -0.87 28.27
N ALA A 369 4.54 -1.72 27.24
CA ALA A 369 3.47 -1.79 26.24
C ALA A 369 2.14 -2.28 26.82
N LEU A 370 2.15 -3.26 27.72
CA LEU A 370 0.95 -3.73 28.42
C LEU A 370 0.34 -2.63 29.29
N TRP A 371 1.17 -1.92 30.06
CA TRP A 371 0.73 -0.77 30.86
C TRP A 371 0.13 0.33 29.97
N ALA A 372 0.79 0.68 28.87
CA ALA A 372 0.30 1.68 27.92
C ALA A 372 -1.08 1.30 27.35
N LEU A 373 -1.25 0.04 26.94
CA LEU A 373 -2.51 -0.47 26.40
C LEU A 373 -3.64 -0.47 27.44
N GLU A 374 -3.32 -0.70 28.71
CA GLU A 374 -4.26 -0.56 29.83
C GLU A 374 -4.70 0.90 30.02
N GLN A 375 -3.77 1.87 29.95
CA GLN A 375 -4.12 3.29 29.99
C GLN A 375 -5.04 3.69 28.82
N PHE A 376 -4.76 3.19 27.61
CA PHE A 376 -5.64 3.40 26.46
C PHE A 376 -7.02 2.76 26.64
N GLU A 377 -7.10 1.54 27.19
CA GLU A 377 -8.39 0.89 27.47
C GLU A 377 -9.23 1.67 28.47
N ASN A 378 -8.62 2.13 29.58
CA ASN A 378 -9.28 2.93 30.60
C ASN A 378 -9.83 4.24 30.00
N TRP A 379 -9.03 4.90 29.16
CA TRP A 379 -9.47 6.09 28.45
C TRP A 379 -10.65 5.81 27.52
N LEU A 380 -10.60 4.72 26.73
CA LEU A 380 -11.67 4.35 25.81
C LEU A 380 -13.00 4.12 26.54
N GLN A 381 -12.97 3.43 27.68
CA GLN A 381 -14.16 3.16 28.48
C GLN A 381 -14.84 4.45 28.97
N CYS A 382 -14.06 5.43 29.43
CA CYS A 382 -14.57 6.72 29.87
C CYS A 382 -15.04 7.60 28.69
N ALA A 383 -14.22 7.73 27.66
CA ALA A 383 -14.44 8.68 26.56
C ALA A 383 -15.67 8.31 25.71
N GLU A 384 -15.94 7.03 25.51
CA GLU A 384 -17.13 6.55 24.80
C GLU A 384 -18.44 6.85 25.54
N GLN A 385 -18.38 6.91 26.87
CA GLN A 385 -19.53 7.24 27.72
C GLN A 385 -19.66 8.76 27.96
N GLY A 386 -18.79 9.57 27.34
CA GLY A 386 -18.72 11.02 27.58
C GLY A 386 -18.25 11.38 28.99
N LEU A 387 -17.63 10.43 29.71
CA LEU A 387 -17.11 10.63 31.06
C LEU A 387 -15.69 11.20 31.00
N PRO A 388 -15.31 12.06 31.96
CA PRO A 388 -13.93 12.49 32.10
C PRO A 388 -13.04 11.28 32.43
N ALA A 389 -12.05 11.02 31.57
CA ALA A 389 -11.02 10.02 31.83
C ALA A 389 -9.91 10.63 32.69
N ASP A 390 -9.44 9.91 33.72
CA ASP A 390 -8.20 10.23 34.43
C ASP A 390 -7.00 9.87 33.54
N TRP A 391 -6.76 10.70 32.52
CA TRP A 391 -5.74 10.48 31.50
C TRP A 391 -4.39 11.08 31.93
N GLN A 392 -3.42 10.21 32.18
CA GLN A 392 -2.07 10.58 32.61
C GLN A 392 -1.07 10.54 31.43
N GLY A 393 -1.32 11.34 30.39
CA GLY A 393 -0.48 11.36 29.18
C GLY A 393 0.99 11.67 29.45
N ASP A 394 1.28 12.53 30.43
CA ASP A 394 2.63 12.93 30.79
C ASP A 394 3.47 11.79 31.42
N ALA A 395 2.81 10.71 31.88
CA ALA A 395 3.49 9.54 32.45
C ALA A 395 4.14 8.63 31.39
N PHE A 396 3.74 8.75 30.11
CA PHE A 396 4.22 7.86 29.05
C PHE A 396 5.70 8.04 28.71
N GLU A 397 6.20 9.27 28.66
CA GLU A 397 7.60 9.55 28.32
C GLU A 397 8.56 9.07 29.44
N PRO A 398 8.31 9.37 30.74
CA PRO A 398 9.08 8.78 31.84
C PRO A 398 9.02 7.24 31.88
N ALA A 399 7.85 6.65 31.64
CA ALA A 399 7.69 5.19 31.62
C ALA A 399 8.46 4.54 30.46
N ALA A 400 8.43 5.15 29.28
CA ALA A 400 9.21 4.71 28.13
C ALA A 400 10.72 4.81 28.39
N GLN A 401 11.18 5.87 29.06
CA GLN A 401 12.60 6.01 29.46
C GLN A 401 13.01 4.96 30.50
N ALA A 402 12.15 4.69 31.50
CA ALA A 402 12.40 3.64 32.50
C ALA A 402 12.51 2.26 31.85
N ALA A 403 11.67 1.96 30.85
CA ALA A 403 11.72 0.71 30.11
C ALA A 403 12.99 0.53 29.26
N LYS A 404 13.74 1.61 29.00
CA LYS A 404 15.03 1.58 28.28
C LYS A 404 16.23 1.41 29.21
N ALA A 405 16.11 1.77 30.49
CA ALA A 405 17.20 1.76 31.46
C ALA A 405 17.52 0.35 32.02
N VAL A 406 16.74 -0.65 31.63
CA VAL A 406 16.82 -2.07 32.02
C VAL A 406 17.19 -2.91 30.79
#